data_AF-A0A0G4NFZ1-F1
#
_entry.id   AF-A0A0G4NFZ1-F1
#
_cell.length_a   1.000
_cell.length_b   1.000
_cell.length_c   1.000
_cell.angle_alpha   90.00
_cell.angle_beta   90.00
_cell.angle_gamma   90.00
#
_symmetry.space_group_name_H-M   'P 1'
#
loop_
_entity.id
_entity.type
_entity.pdbx_description
1 polymer ?
#
loop_
_entity_poly.entity_id
_entity_poly.type
_entity_poly.pdbx_seq_one_letter_code
_entity_poly.pdbx_strand_id
1 'polypeptide(L)'
;MFGVSNSLLAFSAAVAALVFGVFKLVRARLFFRHLPQPPGHSLLFGHIGVFQDVMVRFPANTHPQHFYTYMSHKFALPGIFYIDTWPFMEPQMVITDPDAAMQVLSV
;
A
#
# COMPACT_ATOMS: atom_id res chain seq x y z
N MET A 1 -36.58 21.86 -17.71
CA MET A 1 -35.83 21.12 -16.67
C MET A 1 -35.54 19.73 -17.24
N PHE A 2 -34.29 19.41 -17.55
CA PHE A 2 -33.95 18.12 -18.17
C PHE A 2 -34.18 16.99 -17.16
N GLY A 3 -35.20 16.15 -17.37
CA GLY A 3 -35.47 14.98 -16.56
C GLY A 3 -34.47 13.88 -16.90
N VAL A 4 -33.38 13.79 -16.13
CA VAL A 4 -32.40 12.70 -16.26
C VAL A 4 -33.01 11.45 -15.64
N SER A 5 -33.04 10.33 -16.37
CA SER A 5 -33.56 9.06 -15.83
C SER A 5 -32.65 8.53 -14.72
N ASN A 6 -33.24 7.91 -13.68
CA ASN A 6 -32.48 7.30 -12.58
C ASN A 6 -31.45 6.28 -13.08
N SER A 7 -31.74 5.57 -14.17
CA SER A 7 -30.81 4.63 -14.80
C SER A 7 -29.58 5.32 -15.40
N LEU A 8 -29.75 6.49 -16.02
CA LEU A 8 -28.64 7.28 -16.56
C LEU A 8 -27.77 7.86 -15.44
N LEU A 9 -28.37 8.27 -14.32
CA LEU A 9 -27.64 8.70 -13.12
C LEU A 9 -26.86 7.55 -12.48
N ALA A 10 -27.48 6.36 -12.35
CA ALA A 10 -26.80 5.19 -11.81
C ALA A 10 -25.63 4.75 -12.69
N PHE A 11 -25.83 4.77 -14.01
CA PHE A 11 -24.78 4.43 -14.97
C PHE A 11 -23.61 5.41 -14.91
N SER A 12 -23.89 6.73 -14.92
CA SER A 12 -22.82 7.74 -14.85
C SER A 12 -22.04 7.67 -13.54
N ALA A 13 -22.73 7.44 -12.40
CA ALA A 13 -22.09 7.22 -11.11
C ALA A 13 -21.20 5.96 -11.11
N ALA A 14 -21.66 4.85 -11.69
CA ALA A 14 -20.89 3.63 -11.79
C ALA A 14 -19.62 3.81 -12.65
N VAL A 15 -19.74 4.49 -13.79
CA VAL A 15 -18.59 4.82 -14.66
C VAL A 15 -17.61 5.73 -13.93
N ALA A 16 -18.09 6.78 -13.25
CA ALA A 16 -17.25 7.68 -12.49
C ALA A 16 -16.50 6.95 -11.36
N ALA A 17 -17.17 6.07 -10.62
CA ALA A 17 -16.57 5.26 -9.57
C ALA A 17 -15.49 4.30 -10.13
N LEU A 18 -15.75 3.68 -11.28
CA LEU A 18 -14.78 2.81 -11.95
C LEU A 18 -13.55 3.59 -12.42
N VAL A 19 -13.75 4.72 -13.10
CA VAL A 19 -12.65 5.59 -13.55
C VAL A 19 -11.83 6.08 -12.37
N PHE A 20 -12.47 6.52 -11.29
CA PHE A 20 -11.80 6.97 -10.08
C PHE A 20 -11.04 5.83 -9.38
N GLY A 21 -11.62 4.64 -9.33
CA GLY A 21 -10.98 3.44 -8.78
C GLY A 21 -9.74 3.04 -9.58
N VAL A 22 -9.82 3.01 -10.91
CA VAL A 22 -8.69 2.73 -11.81
C VAL A 22 -7.62 3.81 -11.67
N PHE A 23 -8.00 5.09 -11.62
CA PHE A 23 -7.05 6.19 -11.40
C PHE A 23 -6.28 6.03 -10.09
N LYS A 24 -6.99 5.71 -8.99
CA LYS A 24 -6.35 5.45 -7.69
C LYS A 24 -5.40 4.24 -7.74
N LEU A 25 -5.84 3.14 -8.36
CA LEU A 25 -5.01 1.95 -8.56
C LEU A 25 -3.72 2.33 -9.30
N VAL A 26 -3.83 2.94 -10.48
CA VAL A 26 -2.68 3.31 -11.31
C VAL A 26 -1.75 4.25 -10.55
N ARG A 27 -2.30 5.26 -9.88
CA ARG A 27 -1.50 6.20 -9.08
C ARG A 27 -0.73 5.50 -7.96
N ALA A 28 -1.38 4.60 -7.22
CA ALA A 28 -0.71 3.82 -6.18
C ALA A 28 0.45 3.00 -6.75
N ARG A 29 0.22 2.26 -7.85
CA ARG A 29 1.25 1.40 -8.47
C ARG A 29 2.39 2.20 -9.08
N LEU A 30 2.11 3.35 -9.68
CA LEU A 30 3.15 4.21 -10.26
C LEU A 30 4.01 4.90 -9.19
N PHE A 31 3.43 5.26 -8.04
CA PHE A 31 4.17 5.91 -6.97
C PHE A 31 5.34 5.06 -6.46
N PHE A 32 5.12 3.75 -6.31
CA PHE A 32 6.16 2.82 -5.82
C PHE A 32 7.11 2.32 -6.91
N ARG A 33 6.84 2.66 -8.18
CA ARG A 33 7.67 2.22 -9.29
C ARG A 33 9.06 2.82 -9.14
N HIS A 34 10.07 1.97 -9.01
CA HIS A 34 11.49 2.32 -8.80
C HIS A 34 11.88 2.77 -7.38
N LEU A 35 10.97 2.67 -6.40
CA LEU A 35 11.33 2.87 -5.00
C LEU A 35 11.81 1.56 -4.35
N PRO A 36 12.63 1.61 -3.28
CA PRO A 36 12.98 0.43 -2.51
C PRO A 36 11.73 -0.21 -1.92
N GLN A 37 11.47 -1.48 -2.25
CA GLN A 37 10.28 -2.21 -1.83
C GLN A 37 10.57 -3.72 -1.79
N PRO A 38 9.83 -4.51 -0.99
CA PRO A 38 9.96 -5.97 -1.00
C PRO A 38 9.54 -6.57 -2.36
N PRO A 39 10.02 -7.78 -2.70
CA PRO A 39 9.58 -8.47 -3.91
C PRO A 39 8.11 -8.90 -3.80
N GLY A 40 7.50 -9.29 -4.93
CA GLY A 40 6.14 -9.84 -4.92
C GLY A 40 5.01 -8.79 -4.97
N HIS A 41 5.29 -7.61 -5.54
CA HIS A 41 4.26 -6.59 -5.78
C HIS A 41 3.25 -7.02 -6.84
N SER A 42 1.99 -7.17 -6.43
CA SER A 42 0.88 -7.57 -7.31
C SER A 42 0.13 -6.36 -7.88
N LEU A 43 -0.43 -6.50 -9.08
CA LEU A 43 -1.18 -5.43 -9.73
C LEU A 43 -2.41 -5.00 -8.92
N LEU A 44 -3.19 -5.95 -8.39
CA LEU A 44 -4.45 -5.63 -7.70
C LEU A 44 -4.27 -5.31 -6.21
N PHE A 45 -3.32 -5.96 -5.53
CA PHE A 45 -3.22 -5.89 -4.07
C PHE A 45 -1.86 -5.38 -3.55
N GLY A 46 -0.98 -4.90 -4.43
CA GLY A 46 0.35 -4.45 -4.03
C GLY A 46 1.10 -5.55 -3.27
N HIS A 47 1.58 -5.26 -2.08
CA HIS A 47 2.34 -6.14 -1.19
C HIS A 47 1.48 -6.85 -0.13
N ILE A 48 0.15 -6.82 -0.21
CA ILE A 48 -0.71 -7.47 0.79
C ILE A 48 -0.39 -8.97 0.93
N GLY A 49 -0.12 -9.67 -0.18
CA GLY A 49 0.30 -11.08 -0.13
C GLY A 49 1.62 -11.28 0.63
N VAL A 50 2.59 -10.40 0.40
CA VAL A 50 3.88 -10.42 1.14
C VAL A 50 3.66 -10.15 2.63
N PHE A 51 2.79 -9.21 2.96
CA PHE A 51 2.45 -8.89 4.34
C PHE A 51 1.79 -10.08 5.04
N GLN A 52 0.86 -10.76 4.38
CA GLN A 52 0.24 -11.99 4.86
C GLN A 52 1.29 -13.09 5.08
N ASP A 53 2.19 -13.32 4.11
CA ASP A 53 3.27 -14.30 4.20
C ASP A 53 4.27 -14.02 5.33
N VAL A 54 4.38 -12.78 5.77
CA VAL A 54 5.15 -12.40 6.96
C VAL A 54 4.32 -12.65 8.21
N MET A 55 3.09 -12.15 8.26
CA MET A 55 2.19 -12.24 9.42
C MET A 55 1.98 -13.67 9.89
N VAL A 56 1.81 -14.64 8.97
CA VAL A 56 1.60 -16.06 9.32
C VAL A 56 2.80 -16.73 10.01
N ARG A 57 3.98 -16.10 10.01
CA ARG A 57 5.18 -16.61 10.73
C ARG A 57 5.23 -16.18 12.20
N PHE A 58 4.37 -15.27 12.60
CA PHE A 58 4.34 -14.75 13.96
C PHE A 58 3.19 -15.36 14.77
N PRO A 59 3.31 -15.42 16.11
CA PRO A 59 2.19 -15.74 16.97
C PRO A 59 1.01 -14.80 16.72
N ALA A 60 -0.20 -15.30 16.97
CA ALA A 60 -1.40 -14.47 16.92
C ALA A 60 -1.27 -13.23 17.81
N ASN A 61 -1.87 -12.11 17.38
CA ASN A 61 -1.82 -10.81 18.06
C ASN A 61 -0.42 -10.15 18.14
N THR A 62 0.55 -10.59 17.33
CA THR A 62 1.82 -9.88 17.22
C THR A 62 1.62 -8.48 16.64
N HIS A 63 2.24 -7.48 17.26
CA HIS A 63 2.15 -6.10 16.80
C HIS A 63 2.78 -5.94 15.40
N PRO A 64 2.13 -5.24 14.44
CA PRO A 64 2.60 -5.13 13.06
C PRO A 64 4.03 -4.60 12.88
N GLN A 65 4.53 -3.81 13.84
CA GLN A 65 5.90 -3.28 13.81
C GLN A 65 6.95 -4.40 13.68
N HIS A 66 6.73 -5.56 14.28
CA HIS A 66 7.66 -6.69 14.18
C HIS A 66 7.70 -7.28 12.76
N PHE A 67 6.61 -7.17 12.01
CA PHE A 67 6.55 -7.65 10.63
C PHE A 67 7.47 -6.84 9.74
N TYR A 68 7.55 -5.52 9.96
CA TYR A 68 8.42 -4.63 9.22
C TYR A 68 9.90 -4.90 9.46
N THR A 69 10.30 -5.09 10.73
CA THR A 69 11.67 -5.49 11.06
C THR A 69 12.03 -6.84 10.45
N TYR A 70 11.14 -7.83 10.53
CA TYR A 70 11.39 -9.11 9.89
C TYR A 70 11.48 -9.00 8.36
N MET A 71 10.62 -8.19 7.75
CA MET A 71 10.60 -7.97 6.31
C MET A 71 11.90 -7.32 5.83
N SER A 72 12.45 -6.35 6.57
CA SER A 72 13.71 -5.69 6.22
C SER A 72 14.87 -6.68 6.22
N HIS A 73 14.97 -7.54 7.24
CA HIS A 73 16.00 -8.57 7.30
C HIS A 73 15.79 -9.66 6.23
N LYS A 74 14.55 -10.14 6.06
CA LYS A 74 14.25 -11.24 5.12
C LYS A 74 14.58 -10.89 3.68
N PHE A 75 14.28 -9.66 3.25
CA PHE A 75 14.45 -9.22 1.87
C PHE A 75 15.66 -8.30 1.68
N ALA A 76 16.53 -8.18 2.70
CA ALA A 76 17.70 -7.31 2.70
C ALA A 76 17.37 -5.87 2.25
N LEU A 77 16.29 -5.31 2.79
CA LEU A 77 15.82 -3.98 2.42
C LEU A 77 16.69 -2.89 3.07
N PRO A 78 16.85 -1.73 2.41
CA PRO A 78 17.54 -0.60 3.01
C PRO A 78 16.78 -0.03 4.21
N GLY A 79 17.44 0.84 4.95
CA GLY A 79 16.90 1.51 6.15
C GLY A 79 15.61 2.30 5.95
N ILE A 80 15.28 2.65 4.70
CA ILE A 80 14.01 3.26 4.29
C ILE A 80 13.47 2.49 3.09
N PHE A 81 12.26 1.95 3.21
CA PHE A 81 11.59 1.23 2.14
C PHE A 81 10.09 1.44 2.18
N TYR A 82 9.41 1.04 1.11
CA TYR A 82 7.98 1.28 0.93
C TYR A 82 7.19 -0.02 0.85
N ILE A 83 5.99 0.00 1.41
CA ILE A 83 5.02 -1.09 1.35
C ILE A 83 3.69 -0.55 0.84
N ASP A 84 3.37 -0.92 -0.39
CA ASP A 84 2.05 -0.74 -0.98
C ASP A 84 1.00 -1.72 -0.42
N THR A 85 0.11 -1.25 0.45
CA THR A 85 -1.02 -2.02 1.01
C THR A 85 -2.38 -1.64 0.41
N TRP A 86 -2.39 -0.88 -0.69
CA TRP A 86 -3.64 -0.50 -1.36
C TRP A 86 -4.26 -1.73 -2.06
N PRO A 87 -5.58 -1.97 -1.94
CA PRO A 87 -6.65 -1.03 -1.56
C PRO A 87 -7.09 -1.06 -0.09
N PHE A 88 -6.53 -1.93 0.74
CA PHE A 88 -7.05 -2.15 2.09
C PHE A 88 -6.55 -1.14 3.11
N MET A 89 -5.32 -0.65 2.95
CA MET A 89 -4.70 0.33 3.83
C MET A 89 -3.92 1.34 3.01
N GLU A 90 -3.67 2.50 3.62
CA GLU A 90 -2.76 3.49 3.03
C GLU A 90 -1.36 2.90 2.87
N PRO A 91 -0.69 3.15 1.73
CA PRO A 91 0.68 2.73 1.56
C PRO A 91 1.61 3.36 2.61
N GLN A 92 2.66 2.63 2.98
CA GLN A 92 3.50 2.99 4.11
C GLN A 92 4.95 3.20 3.68
N MET A 93 5.59 4.21 4.25
CA MET A 93 7.04 4.35 4.28
C MET A 93 7.52 3.79 5.62
N VAL A 94 8.38 2.78 5.56
CA VAL A 94 8.94 2.12 6.73
C VAL A 94 10.37 2.60 6.91
N ILE A 95 10.69 3.06 8.12
CA ILE A 95 12.03 3.49 8.51
C ILE A 95 12.51 2.53 9.59
N THR A 96 13.59 1.81 9.29
CA THR A 96 14.28 0.92 10.25
C THR A 96 15.67 1.42 10.61
N ASP A 97 16.17 2.44 9.92
CA ASP A 97 17.46 3.07 10.23
C ASP A 97 17.30 4.15 11.32
N PRO A 98 18.11 4.10 12.39
CA PRO A 98 17.97 5.03 13.52
C PRO A 98 18.33 6.47 13.16
N ASP A 99 19.32 6.69 12.29
CA ASP A 99 19.74 8.04 11.90
C ASP A 99 18.66 8.70 11.03
N ALA A 100 18.08 7.95 10.09
CA ALA A 100 16.93 8.38 9.31
C ALA A 100 15.69 8.64 10.17
N ALA A 101 15.44 7.79 11.18
CA ALA A 101 14.32 7.98 12.09
C ALA A 101 14.47 9.27 12.92
N MET A 102 15.69 9.56 13.39
CA MET A 102 15.98 10.80 14.12
C MET A 102 15.67 12.06 13.29
N GLN A 103 15.98 12.05 11.99
CA GLN A 103 15.68 13.19 11.10
C GLN A 103 14.19 13.48 10.98
N VAL A 104 13.34 12.44 11.01
CA VAL A 104 11.88 12.61 10.94
C VAL A 104 11.31 13.12 12.26
N LEU A 105 11.93 12.77 13.38
CA LEU A 105 11.49 13.17 14.72
C LEU A 105 11.98 14.57 15.14
N SER A 106 13.08 15.06 14.56
CA SER A 106 13.72 16.32 14.95
C SER A 106 13.12 17.58 14.34
N VAL A 107 11.87 17.52 13.85
CA VAL A 107 11.15 18.65 13.22
C VAL A 107 10.43 19.49 14.27
#